data_AF-A0A354GNQ4-F1
#
_entry.id   AF-A0A354GNQ4-F1
#
_cell.length_a   1.000
_cell.length_b   1.000
_cell.length_c   1.000
_cell.angle_alpha   90.00
_cell.angle_beta   90.00
_cell.angle_gamma   90.00
#
_symmetry.space_group_name_H-M   'P 1'
#
loop_
_entity.id
_entity.type
_entity.pdbx_description
1 polymer ?
#
loop_
_entity_poly.entity_id
_entity_poly.type
_entity_poly.pdbx_seq_one_letter_code
_entity_poly.pdbx_strand_id
1 'polypeptide(L)'
;TASKTYQLTSAVDGPADDPRLFARMSVKGLTAEQLYDSLALATGFETGDAPDPNGAVNGTVGSGGARAEFLAKFSNVADKRTETQTSILQALSLMNGRITADAVSLSRSKALAGVLDSPFMDDHQKLDALYLCALSRPMRASEAERMVK
;
A
#
# COMPACT_ATOMS: atom_id res chain seq x y z
N THR A 1 8.16 -7.50 0.87
CA THR A 1 8.65 -7.97 2.18
C THR A 1 8.89 -9.48 2.14
N ALA A 2 10.09 -9.91 1.72
CA ALA A 2 10.43 -11.33 1.55
C ALA A 2 11.64 -11.75 2.39
N SER A 3 11.77 -11.24 3.62
CA SER A 3 12.84 -11.65 4.51
C SER A 3 12.59 -13.09 4.98
N LYS A 4 13.42 -14.03 4.52
CA LYS A 4 13.36 -15.45 4.88
C LYS A 4 13.42 -15.64 6.40
N THR A 5 14.26 -14.88 7.09
CA THR A 5 14.39 -14.92 8.55
C THR A 5 13.09 -14.51 9.24
N TYR A 6 12.45 -13.44 8.77
CA TYR A 6 11.16 -12.99 9.33
C TYR A 6 10.03 -13.98 9.06
N GLN A 7 10.00 -14.59 7.87
CA GLN A 7 9.01 -15.61 7.51
C GLN A 7 9.19 -16.88 8.34
N LEU A 8 10.43 -17.34 8.54
CA LEU A 8 10.73 -18.53 9.35
C LEU A 8 10.39 -18.36 10.83
N THR A 9 10.57 -17.16 11.40
CA THR A 9 10.27 -16.92 12.82
C THR A 9 8.79 -16.62 13.10
N SER A 10 7.99 -16.38 12.06
CA SER A 10 6.55 -16.08 12.19
C SER A 10 5.64 -17.20 11.66
N ALA A 11 6.11 -18.04 10.75
CA ALA A 11 5.39 -19.20 10.24
C ALA A 11 5.34 -20.35 11.26
N VAL A 12 4.19 -21.02 11.37
CA VAL A 12 3.97 -22.21 12.18
C VAL A 12 3.00 -23.14 11.44
N ASP A 13 3.28 -24.44 11.47
CA ASP A 13 2.30 -25.50 11.22
C ASP A 13 1.71 -25.95 12.57
N GLY A 14 0.45 -25.63 12.85
CA GLY A 14 -0.21 -26.01 14.11
C GLY A 14 -1.36 -25.08 14.54
N PRO A 15 -2.11 -25.43 15.61
CA PRO A 15 -3.18 -24.60 16.14
C PRO A 15 -2.65 -23.26 16.69
N ALA A 16 -3.54 -22.27 16.82
CA ALA A 16 -3.17 -20.91 17.21
C ALA A 16 -2.50 -20.84 18.60
N ASP A 17 -1.21 -20.48 18.64
CA ASP A 17 -0.43 -20.30 19.87
C ASP A 17 -0.86 -19.08 20.70
N ASP A 18 -0.81 -19.21 22.03
CA ASP A 18 -1.00 -18.11 22.99
C ASP A 18 0.14 -17.07 22.88
N PRO A 19 -0.15 -15.80 22.54
CA PRO A 19 0.85 -14.75 22.40
C PRO A 19 1.69 -14.49 23.66
N ARG A 20 1.19 -14.86 24.85
CA ARG A 20 1.88 -14.66 26.13
C ARG A 20 3.06 -15.61 26.33
N LEU A 21 3.09 -16.72 25.58
CA LEU A 21 4.14 -17.72 25.68
C LEU A 21 5.39 -17.33 24.89
N PHE A 22 5.35 -16.24 24.11
CA PHE A 22 6.47 -15.75 23.27
C PHE A 22 7.09 -16.83 22.37
N ALA A 23 6.32 -17.88 22.03
CA ALA A 23 6.78 -18.99 21.18
C ALA A 23 7.19 -18.51 19.77
N ARG A 24 6.68 -17.36 19.33
CA ARG A 24 7.03 -16.70 18.06
C ARG A 24 6.96 -15.18 18.18
N MET A 25 7.55 -14.50 17.20
CA MET A 25 7.44 -13.06 17.08
C MET A 25 6.03 -12.68 16.59
N SER A 26 5.26 -11.97 17.41
CA SER A 26 3.95 -11.45 16.98
C SER A 26 4.12 -10.48 15.81
N VAL A 27 3.30 -10.67 14.77
CA VAL A 27 3.24 -9.75 13.63
C VAL A 27 2.77 -8.39 14.15
N LYS A 28 3.50 -7.34 13.77
CA LYS A 28 3.17 -5.96 14.14
C LYS A 28 2.45 -5.32 12.96
N GLY A 29 1.27 -4.76 13.21
CA GLY A 29 0.59 -3.91 12.26
C GLY A 29 1.45 -2.69 11.90
N LEU A 30 1.32 -2.22 10.66
CA LEU A 30 1.88 -0.94 10.24
C LEU A 30 1.17 0.20 10.98
N THR A 31 1.91 1.24 11.37
CA THR A 31 1.27 2.47 11.87
C THR A 31 0.54 3.19 10.73
N ALA A 32 -0.35 4.12 11.07
CA ALA A 32 -1.08 4.90 10.06
C ALA A 32 -0.13 5.67 9.13
N GLU A 33 0.97 6.21 9.66
CA GLU A 33 2.02 6.89 8.89
C GLU A 33 2.73 5.91 7.96
N GLN A 34 3.14 4.76 8.49
CA GLN A 34 3.81 3.73 7.70
C GLN A 34 2.91 3.21 6.57
N LEU A 35 1.63 3.04 6.85
CA LEU A 35 0.64 2.61 5.87
C LEU A 35 0.45 3.68 4.78
N TYR A 36 0.31 4.95 5.17
CA TYR A 36 0.21 6.06 4.23
C TYR A 36 1.44 6.17 3.33
N ASP A 37 2.63 6.21 3.94
CA ASP A 37 3.89 6.39 3.22
C ASP A 37 4.16 5.19 2.30
N SER A 38 3.82 3.96 2.73
CA SER A 38 3.92 2.77 1.89
C SER A 38 2.97 2.82 0.70
N LEU A 39 1.73 3.29 0.91
CA LEU A 39 0.74 3.39 -0.16
C LEU A 39 1.14 4.49 -1.15
N ALA A 40 1.53 5.67 -0.66
CA ALA A 40 1.99 6.77 -1.50
C ALA A 40 3.19 6.38 -2.36
N LEU A 41 4.17 5.67 -1.77
CA LEU A 41 5.32 5.14 -2.50
C LEU A 41 4.91 4.10 -3.55
N ALA A 42 4.05 3.15 -3.19
CA ALA A 42 3.64 2.08 -4.10
C ALA A 42 2.83 2.58 -5.30
N THR A 43 1.99 3.59 -5.09
CA THR A 43 1.14 4.16 -6.15
C THR A 43 1.78 5.32 -6.89
N GLY A 44 2.95 5.79 -6.46
CA GLY A 44 3.54 7.05 -6.95
C GLY A 44 2.63 8.25 -6.70
N PHE A 45 1.82 8.21 -5.65
CA PHE A 45 0.87 9.27 -5.32
C PHE A 45 1.64 10.45 -4.72
N GLU A 46 1.91 11.44 -5.56
CA GLU A 46 2.40 12.74 -5.11
C GLU A 46 1.24 13.53 -4.52
N THR A 47 1.25 13.68 -3.21
CA THR A 47 0.43 14.73 -2.60
C THR A 47 1.07 16.05 -3.03
N GLY A 48 0.31 16.99 -3.57
CA GLY A 48 0.81 18.34 -3.90
C GLY A 48 1.40 19.12 -2.72
N ASP A 49 1.48 18.50 -1.54
CA ASP A 49 2.22 18.94 -0.35
C ASP A 49 3.73 18.69 -0.49
N ALA A 50 4.33 19.00 -1.66
CA ALA A 50 5.78 19.16 -1.71
C ALA A 50 6.13 20.23 -0.66
N PRO A 51 7.10 19.98 0.25
CA PRO A 51 7.46 20.97 1.24
C PRO A 51 7.99 22.18 0.48
N ASP A 52 7.23 23.28 0.50
CA ASP A 52 7.65 24.55 -0.06
C ASP A 52 8.98 24.94 0.62
N PRO A 53 10.11 25.01 -0.11
CA PRO A 53 11.39 25.42 0.48
C PRO A 53 11.35 26.87 1.01
N ASN A 54 10.31 27.65 0.69
CA ASN A 54 10.10 29.02 1.15
C ASN A 54 9.05 29.16 2.26
N GLY A 55 8.65 28.09 2.95
CA GLY A 55 7.97 28.17 4.25
C GLY A 55 6.68 29.01 4.28
N ALA A 56 6.00 29.21 3.14
CA ALA A 56 4.70 29.86 3.11
C ALA A 56 3.64 28.83 3.48
N VAL A 57 3.47 28.61 4.79
CA VAL A 57 2.27 27.97 5.34
C VAL A 57 1.10 28.88 4.99
N ASN A 58 0.51 28.66 3.82
CA ASN A 58 -0.74 29.29 3.43
C ASN A 58 -1.83 28.69 4.32
N GLY A 59 -2.05 29.37 5.45
CA GLY A 59 -2.93 28.99 6.54
C GLY A 59 -4.40 28.96 6.16
N THR A 60 -4.80 27.96 5.35
CA THR A 60 -6.18 27.51 5.32
C THR A 60 -6.42 26.61 6.52
N VAL A 61 -6.78 27.27 7.62
CA VAL A 61 -7.30 26.69 8.86
C VAL A 61 -8.51 25.80 8.51
N GLY A 62 -8.26 24.52 8.22
CA GLY A 62 -9.27 23.55 7.79
C GLY A 62 -8.78 22.44 6.85
N SER A 63 -7.66 22.65 6.13
CA SER A 63 -7.11 21.65 5.19
C SER A 63 -5.90 20.95 5.80
N GLY A 64 -6.14 19.98 6.68
CA GLY A 64 -5.15 18.91 6.81
C GLY A 64 -5.08 18.21 5.46
N GLY A 65 -3.95 18.26 4.75
CA GLY A 65 -3.77 17.65 3.44
C GLY A 65 -4.17 16.16 3.41
N ALA A 66 -4.19 15.52 2.24
CA ALA A 66 -4.65 14.13 2.08
C ALA A 66 -4.04 13.16 3.11
N ARG A 67 -2.81 13.43 3.56
CA ARG A 67 -2.13 12.76 4.65
C ARG A 67 -2.80 12.93 6.02
N ALA A 68 -3.14 14.14 6.43
CA ALA A 68 -3.75 14.40 7.73
C ALA A 68 -5.16 13.80 7.83
N GLU A 69 -5.97 13.87 6.76
CA GLU A 69 -7.27 13.19 6.70
C GLU A 69 -7.10 11.66 6.81
N PHE A 70 -6.10 11.10 6.13
CA PHE A 70 -5.78 9.68 6.25
C PHE A 70 -5.37 9.32 7.68
N LEU A 71 -4.43 10.04 8.28
CA LEU A 71 -3.99 9.77 9.65
C LEU A 71 -5.15 9.84 10.65
N ALA A 72 -6.07 10.79 10.51
CA ALA A 72 -7.24 10.89 11.37
C ALA A 72 -8.19 9.68 11.27
N LYS A 73 -8.33 9.07 10.08
CA LYS A 73 -9.16 7.86 9.86
C LYS A 73 -8.48 6.58 10.34
N PHE A 74 -7.14 6.57 10.38
CA PHE A 74 -6.34 5.39 10.71
C PHE A 74 -5.65 5.46 12.08
N SER A 75 -5.78 6.57 12.82
CA SER A 75 -5.25 6.72 14.17
C SER A 75 -6.09 5.94 15.20
N ASN A 76 -5.82 4.65 15.34
CA ASN A 76 -6.27 3.87 16.49
C ASN A 76 -5.28 4.07 17.64
N VAL A 77 -5.56 5.04 18.52
CA VAL A 77 -4.72 5.41 19.67
C VAL A 77 -4.68 4.33 20.77
N ALA A 78 -5.62 3.37 20.75
CA ALA A 78 -5.86 2.46 21.88
C ALA A 78 -5.34 1.01 21.70
N ASP A 79 -4.97 0.57 20.49
CA ASP A 79 -4.62 -0.83 20.26
C ASP A 79 -3.12 -1.10 20.34
N LYS A 80 -2.75 -2.19 21.04
CA LYS A 80 -1.39 -2.74 20.95
C LYS A 80 -1.13 -3.10 19.49
N ARG A 81 0.07 -2.78 18.97
CA ARG A 81 0.47 -3.10 17.57
C ARG A 81 0.37 -4.58 17.19
N THR A 82 0.30 -5.47 18.16
CA THR A 82 0.13 -6.92 17.98
C THR A 82 -1.33 -7.37 17.99
N GLU A 83 -2.26 -6.47 18.36
CA GLU A 83 -3.70 -6.70 18.48
C GLU A 83 -4.49 -5.68 17.63
N THR A 84 -3.85 -5.07 16.62
CA THR A 84 -4.45 -4.02 15.79
C THR A 84 -5.73 -4.51 15.14
N GLN A 85 -6.89 -4.00 15.58
CA GLN A 85 -8.15 -4.27 14.94
C GLN A 85 -8.28 -3.40 13.69
N THR A 86 -8.19 -4.02 12.52
CA THR A 86 -8.53 -3.36 11.25
C THR A 86 -10.05 -3.25 11.14
N SER A 87 -10.58 -2.03 11.12
CA SER A 87 -12.02 -1.80 10.93
C SER A 87 -12.44 -2.03 9.48
N ILE A 88 -13.66 -2.55 9.25
CA ILE A 88 -14.26 -2.67 7.92
C ILE A 88 -14.24 -1.31 7.20
N LEU A 89 -14.48 -0.21 7.92
CA LEU A 89 -14.45 1.14 7.35
C LEU A 89 -13.05 1.56 6.88
N GLN A 90 -12.00 1.17 7.62
CA GLN A 90 -10.63 1.41 7.22
C GLN A 90 -10.28 0.57 5.98
N ALA A 91 -10.71 -0.68 5.91
CA ALA A 91 -10.53 -1.53 4.73
C ALA A 91 -11.25 -0.96 3.50
N LEU A 92 -12.50 -0.53 3.64
CA LEU A 92 -13.25 0.12 2.56
C LEU A 92 -12.63 1.45 2.14
N SER A 93 -12.05 2.19 3.08
CA SER A 93 -11.30 3.42 2.79
C SER A 93 -10.01 3.14 2.02
N LEU A 94 -9.35 1.99 2.23
CA LEU A 94 -8.21 1.58 1.40
C LEU A 94 -8.65 1.12 0.00
N MET A 95 -9.78 0.43 -0.13
CA MET A 95 -10.24 -0.05 -1.44
C MET A 95 -10.81 1.07 -2.32
N ASN A 96 -11.59 1.98 -1.73
CA ASN A 96 -12.35 2.99 -2.47
C ASN A 96 -11.87 4.42 -2.20
N GLY A 97 -10.80 4.58 -1.42
CA GLY A 97 -10.24 5.88 -1.10
C GLY A 97 -9.64 6.56 -2.32
N ARG A 98 -9.44 7.87 -2.19
CA ARG A 98 -8.89 8.71 -3.25
C ARG A 98 -7.53 8.22 -3.77
N ILE A 99 -6.64 7.78 -2.88
CA ILE A 99 -5.30 7.30 -3.28
C ILE A 99 -5.43 6.12 -4.24
N THR A 100 -6.28 5.14 -3.92
CA THR A 100 -6.52 3.96 -4.76
C THR A 100 -7.25 4.33 -6.04
N ALA A 101 -8.27 5.18 -5.97
CA ALA A 101 -9.00 5.67 -7.14
C ALA A 101 -8.10 6.43 -8.13
N ASP A 102 -7.14 7.19 -7.63
CA ASP A 102 -6.17 7.92 -8.43
C ASP A 102 -5.10 6.98 -9.00
N ALA A 103 -4.65 6.00 -8.22
CA ALA A 103 -3.67 4.99 -8.64
C ALA A 103 -4.15 4.10 -9.80
N VAL A 104 -5.46 3.81 -9.87
CA VAL A 104 -6.07 3.00 -10.94
C VAL A 104 -6.62 3.83 -12.11
N SER A 105 -6.56 5.17 -12.03
CA SER A 105 -7.06 6.05 -13.09
C SER A 105 -5.99 6.33 -14.13
N LEU A 106 -6.25 6.00 -15.40
CA LEU A 106 -5.34 6.25 -16.52
C LEU A 106 -4.88 7.71 -16.63
N SER A 107 -5.78 8.66 -16.35
CA SER A 107 -5.50 10.09 -16.47
C SER A 107 -4.72 10.69 -15.28
N ARG A 108 -4.62 9.97 -14.15
CA ARG A 108 -4.05 10.50 -12.90
C ARG A 108 -2.86 9.68 -12.40
N SER A 109 -2.80 8.40 -12.73
CA SER A 109 -1.73 7.50 -12.34
C SER A 109 -0.53 7.63 -13.28
N LYS A 110 0.54 8.26 -12.79
CA LYS A 110 1.81 8.34 -13.53
C LYS A 110 2.39 6.96 -13.82
N ALA A 111 2.28 6.03 -12.87
CA ALA A 111 2.77 4.65 -13.02
C ALA A 111 2.02 3.90 -14.13
N LEU A 112 0.67 3.98 -14.13
CA LEU A 112 -0.14 3.28 -15.13
C LEU A 112 0.03 3.89 -16.54
N ALA A 113 0.04 5.22 -16.63
CA ALA A 113 0.31 5.91 -17.89
C ALA A 113 1.71 5.57 -18.43
N GLY A 114 2.73 5.57 -17.56
CA GLY A 114 4.11 5.23 -17.94
C GLY A 114 4.27 3.81 -18.49
N VAL A 115 3.55 2.82 -17.93
CA VAL A 115 3.57 1.45 -18.45
C VAL A 115 2.89 1.36 -19.82
N LEU A 116 1.75 2.06 -19.99
CA LEU A 116 1.00 2.03 -21.25
C LEU A 116 1.72 2.75 -22.40
N ASP A 117 2.28 3.92 -22.12
CA ASP A 117 2.96 4.77 -23.10
C ASP A 117 4.39 4.28 -23.41
N SER A 118 4.90 3.28 -22.69
CA SER A 118 6.23 2.71 -22.92
C SER A 118 6.33 2.11 -24.33
N PRO A 119 7.18 2.68 -25.23
CA PRO A 119 7.32 2.21 -26.60
C PRO A 119 8.25 1.00 -26.73
N PHE A 120 8.95 0.63 -25.65
CA PHE A 120 9.93 -0.46 -25.63
C PHE A 120 9.40 -1.75 -25.01
N MET A 121 8.15 -1.75 -24.53
CA MET A 121 7.52 -2.91 -23.91
C MET A 121 6.47 -3.52 -24.83
N ASP A 122 6.52 -4.85 -24.99
CA ASP A 122 5.41 -5.60 -25.57
C ASP A 122 4.25 -5.75 -24.57
N ASP A 123 3.08 -6.20 -25.03
CA ASP A 123 1.88 -6.31 -24.18
C ASP A 123 2.10 -7.28 -23.00
N HIS A 124 2.91 -8.33 -23.19
CA HIS A 124 3.26 -9.27 -22.13
C HIS A 124 4.10 -8.59 -21.04
N GLN A 125 5.11 -7.82 -21.43
CA GLN A 125 5.99 -7.06 -20.54
C GLN A 125 5.23 -5.95 -19.82
N LYS A 126 4.28 -5.28 -20.49
CA LYS A 126 3.39 -4.32 -19.86
C LYS A 126 2.52 -4.98 -18.79
N LEU A 127 1.94 -6.13 -19.08
CA LEU A 127 1.16 -6.89 -18.11
C LEU A 127 2.04 -7.38 -16.95
N ASP A 128 3.25 -7.87 -17.19
CA ASP A 128 4.19 -8.25 -16.14
C ASP A 128 4.55 -7.08 -15.22
N ALA A 129 4.74 -5.88 -15.79
CA ALA A 129 4.97 -4.67 -15.01
C ALA A 129 3.78 -4.35 -14.10
N LEU A 130 2.54 -4.47 -14.60
CA LEU A 130 1.33 -4.28 -13.79
C LEU A 130 1.20 -5.33 -12.68
N TYR A 131 1.54 -6.59 -12.96
CA TYR A 131 1.56 -7.66 -11.95
C TYR A 131 2.62 -7.40 -10.87
N LEU A 132 3.79 -6.90 -11.24
CA LEU A 132 4.80 -6.50 -10.27
C LEU A 132 4.33 -5.33 -9.40
N CYS A 133 3.69 -4.32 -9.99
CA CYS A 133 3.14 -3.18 -9.25
C CYS A 133 2.03 -3.60 -8.26
N ALA A 134 1.10 -4.45 -8.68
CA ALA A 134 -0.07 -4.80 -7.86
C ALA A 134 0.15 -6.00 -6.92
N LEU A 135 0.89 -7.01 -7.38
CA LEU A 135 1.05 -8.31 -6.69
C LEU A 135 2.48 -8.59 -6.24
N SER A 136 3.43 -7.68 -6.51
CA SER A 136 4.85 -7.87 -6.16
C SER A 136 5.46 -9.16 -6.71
N ARG A 137 4.95 -9.66 -7.84
CA ARG A 137 5.44 -10.86 -8.55
C ARG A 137 5.12 -10.76 -10.05
N PRO A 138 5.87 -11.44 -10.92
CA PRO A 138 5.50 -11.54 -12.34
C PRO A 138 4.24 -12.40 -12.54
N MET A 139 3.69 -12.38 -13.75
CA MET A 139 2.59 -13.26 -14.14
C MET A 139 3.01 -14.74 -14.03
N ARG A 140 2.10 -15.58 -13.55
CA ARG A 140 2.24 -17.04 -13.68
C ARG A 140 1.87 -17.46 -15.09
N ALA A 141 2.38 -18.60 -15.55
CA ALA A 141 2.07 -19.17 -16.87
C ALA A 141 0.54 -19.25 -17.12
N SER A 142 -0.23 -19.73 -16.15
CA SER A 142 -1.69 -19.81 -16.23
C SER A 142 -2.40 -18.46 -16.34
N GLU A 143 -1.79 -17.39 -15.82
CA GLU A 143 -2.33 -16.03 -15.89
C GLU A 143 -2.01 -15.39 -17.24
N ALA A 144 -0.79 -15.60 -17.75
CA ALA A 144 -0.36 -15.14 -19.07
C ALA A 144 -1.23 -15.75 -20.19
N GLU A 145 -1.51 -17.05 -20.14
CA GLU A 145 -2.40 -17.73 -21.11
C GLU A 145 -3.80 -17.11 -21.19
N ARG A 146 -4.30 -16.56 -20.08
CA ARG A 146 -5.63 -15.95 -20.01
C ARG A 146 -5.63 -14.49 -20.48
N MET A 147 -4.53 -13.77 -20.28
CA MET A 147 -4.44 -12.31 -20.45
C MET A 147 -3.81 -11.88 -21.77
N VAL A 148 -2.93 -12.71 -22.37
CA VAL A 148 -2.16 -12.40 -23.59
C VAL A 148 -2.78 -13.09 -24.81
N LYS A 149 -4.11 -13.12 -24.89
CA LYS A 149 -4.83 -13.90 -25.90
C LYS A 149 -4.99 -13.17 -27.22
#